data_AF-A0A1U9K1X7-F1
#
_entry.id   AF-A0A1U9K1X7-F1
#
_cell.length_a   1.000
_cell.length_b   1.000
_cell.length_c   1.000
_cell.angle_alpha   90.00
_cell.angle_beta   90.00
_cell.angle_gamma   90.00
#
_symmetry.space_group_name_H-M   'P 1'
#
loop_
_entity.id
_entity.type
_entity.pdbx_description
1 polymer ?
#
loop_
_entity_poly.entity_id
_entity_poly.type
_entity_poly.pdbx_seq_one_letter_code
_entity_poly.pdbx_strand_id
1 'polypeptide(L)' 'MSVYINIQRALTNATREFLLDIKLETQAHRIALFGPSGSGKTLTIQAVSGLMSPIAVKYV' A
#
# COMPACT_ATOMS: atom_id res chain seq x y z
N MET A 1 -15.38 -13.11 -4.68
CA MET A 1 -14.54 -12.05 -5.28
C MET A 1 -13.28 -11.98 -4.45
N SER A 2 -12.14 -12.37 -5.02
CA SER A 2 -10.82 -12.21 -4.40
C SER A 2 -10.30 -10.82 -4.69
N VAL A 3 -9.70 -10.15 -3.72
CA VAL A 3 -9.02 -8.87 -3.87
C VAL A 3 -7.52 -9.15 -3.94
N TYR A 4 -6.89 -8.63 -4.98
CA TYR A 4 -5.44 -8.62 -5.13
C TYR A 4 -4.93 -7.18 -5.02
N ILE A 5 -3.92 -6.96 -4.18
CA ILE A 5 -3.24 -5.68 -3.99
C ILE A 5 -1.75 -5.94 -4.16
N ASN A 6 -1.14 -5.22 -5.09
CA ASN A 6 0.30 -5.15 -5.24
C ASN A 6 0.67 -3.68 -5.40
N ILE A 7 1.38 -3.14 -4.41
CA ILE A 7 1.79 -1.74 -4.34
C ILE A 7 3.28 -1.73 -4.10
N GLN A 8 4.02 -1.09 -5.01
CA GLN A 8 5.43 -0.81 -4.82
C GLN A 8 5.70 0.67 -5.05
N ARG A 9 6.27 1.33 -4.03
CA ARG A 9 6.68 2.73 -4.12
C ARG A 9 7.83 3.04 -3.18
N ALA A 10 8.92 3.56 -3.73
CA ALA A 10 9.94 4.26 -2.95
C ALA A 10 9.53 5.73 -2.72
N LEU A 11 9.61 6.16 -1.48
CA LEU A 11 9.41 7.53 -1.02
C LEU A 11 10.72 8.01 -0.42
N THR A 12 11.34 8.98 -1.07
CA THR A 12 12.61 9.56 -0.66
C THR A 12 12.39 10.99 -0.23
N ASN A 13 12.91 11.35 0.94
CA ASN A 13 13.11 12.74 1.34
C ASN A 13 14.61 12.98 1.60
N ALA A 14 15.02 14.21 1.88
CA ALA A 14 16.43 14.56 2.05
C ALA A 14 17.18 13.78 3.16
N THR A 15 16.47 13.10 4.08
CA THR A 15 17.06 12.41 5.24
C THR A 15 16.58 10.98 5.44
N ARG A 16 15.59 10.51 4.66
CA ARG A 16 14.92 9.22 4.86
C ARG A 16 14.44 8.64 3.55
N GLU A 17 14.56 7.34 3.46
CA GLU A 17 13.95 6.52 2.43
C GLU A 17 12.94 5.59 3.07
N PHE A 18 11.79 5.45 2.42
CA PHE A 18 10.74 4.53 2.83
C PHE A 18 10.23 3.77 1.61
N LEU A 19 10.32 2.45 1.66
CA LEU A 19 9.76 1.58 0.64
C LEU A 19 8.39 1.07 1.12
N LEU A 20 7.34 1.49 0.42
CA LEU A 20 6.02 0.88 0.52
C LEU A 20 5.98 -0.32 -0.42
N ASP A 21 6.16 -1.53 0.12
CA ASP A 21 6.03 -2.80 -0.61
C ASP A 21 4.94 -3.64 0.04
N ILE A 22 3.79 -3.74 -0.63
CA ILE A 22 2.59 -4.41 -0.11
C ILE A 22 2.10 -5.40 -1.14
N LYS A 23 1.97 -6.64 -0.70
CA LYS A 23 1.35 -7.72 -1.46
C LYS A 23 0.29 -8.38 -0.59
N LEU A 24 -0.94 -8.37 -1.06
CA LEU A 24 -2.06 -8.98 -0.38
C LEU A 24 -2.98 -9.65 -1.41
N GLU A 25 -3.30 -10.90 -1.15
CA GLU A 25 -4.36 -11.61 -1.84
C GLU A 25 -5.32 -12.14 -0.78
N THR A 26 -6.60 -11.79 -0.87
CA THR A 26 -7.57 -12.20 0.14
C THR A 26 -8.98 -12.24 -0.40
N GLN A 27 -9.81 -13.09 0.19
CA GLN A 27 -11.26 -13.09 -0.01
C GLN A 27 -12.01 -12.37 1.14
N ALA A 28 -11.26 -11.77 2.08
CA ALA A 28 -11.85 -11.08 3.22
C ALA A 28 -12.64 -9.85 2.77
N HIS A 29 -13.84 -9.69 3.34
CA HIS A 29 -14.69 -8.51 3.09
C HIS A 29 -14.20 -7.24 3.79
N ARG A 30 -13.34 -7.38 4.82
CA ARG A 30 -12.77 -6.27 5.57
C ARG A 30 -11.31 -6.57 5.89
N ILE A 31 -10.46 -5.57 5.71
CA ILE A 31 -9.03 -5.64 5.98
C ILE A 31 -8.69 -4.50 6.94
N ALA A 32 -7.92 -4.81 7.99
CA ALA A 32 -7.43 -3.83 8.95
C ALA A 32 -5.90 -3.72 8.85
N LEU A 33 -5.37 -2.50 8.86
CA LEU A 33 -3.94 -2.23 8.80
C LEU A 33 -3.42 -1.83 10.19
N PHE A 34 -2.53 -2.65 10.75
CA PHE A 34 -1.90 -2.41 12.03
C PHE A 34 -0.39 -2.21 11.88
N GLY A 35 0.21 -1.45 12.81
CA GLY A 35 1.65 -1.25 12.88
C GLY A 35 2.04 0.07 13.54
N PRO A 36 3.33 0.27 13.88
CA PRO A 36 3.86 1.50 14.47
C PRO A 36 3.57 2.76 13.64
N SER A 37 3.65 3.94 14.25
CA SER A 37 3.58 5.20 13.49
C SER A 37 4.69 5.25 12.44
N GLY A 38 4.37 5.73 11.23
CA GLY A 38 5.32 5.76 10.11
C GLY A 38 5.47 4.46 9.30
N SER A 39 4.78 3.36 9.67
CA SER A 39 4.87 2.07 8.95
C SER A 39 4.22 2.04 7.56
N GLY A 40 3.68 3.16 7.07
CA GLY A 40 3.05 3.24 5.74
C GLY A 40 1.53 3.06 5.69
N LYS A 41 0.82 2.92 6.82
CA LYS A 41 -0.66 2.70 6.85
C LYS A 41 -1.45 3.71 6.00
N THR A 42 -1.23 5.00 6.22
CA THR A 42 -1.90 6.08 5.46
C THR A 42 -1.56 6.01 3.98
N LEU A 43 -0.30 5.73 3.65
CA LEU A 43 0.17 5.61 2.27
C LEU A 43 -0.46 4.41 1.56
N THR A 44 -0.68 3.30 2.26
CA THR A 44 -1.42 2.15 1.71
C THR A 44 -2.85 2.53 1.34
N ILE A 45 -3.56 3.23 2.24
CA ILE A 45 -4.94 3.66 1.97
C ILE A 45 -4.97 4.61 0.78
N GLN A 46 -4.03 5.55 0.68
CA GLN A 46 -3.92 6.48 -0.45
C GLN A 46 -3.62 5.76 -1.78
N ALA A 47 -2.77 4.73 -1.76
CA ALA A 47 -2.45 3.95 -2.95
C ALA A 47 -3.66 3.12 -3.43
N VAL A 48 -4.36 2.44 -2.51
CA VAL A 48 -5.57 1.65 -2.84
C VAL A 48 -6.74 2.54 -3.28
N SER A 49 -6.85 3.76 -2.76
CA SER A 49 -7.88 4.71 -3.19
C SER A 49 -7.55 5.44 -4.51
N GLY A 50 -6.39 5.16 -5.12
CA GLY A 50 -5.95 5.83 -6.34
C GLY A 50 -5.46 7.27 -6.15
N LEU A 51 -5.37 7.74 -4.89
CA LEU A 51 -4.84 9.07 -4.54
C LEU A 51 -3.31 9.15 -4.63
N MET A 52 -2.65 8.01 -4.79
CA MET A 52 -1.22 7.89 -4.97
C MET A 52 -0.96 6.85 -6.05
N SER A 53 -0.28 7.22 -7.14
CA SER A 53 0.13 6.25 -8.17
C SER A 53 1.37 5.47 -7.71
N PRO A 54 1.25 4.17 -7.43
CA PRO A 54 2.43 3.34 -7.25
C PRO A 54 3.04 3.01 -8.61
N ILE A 55 4.23 2.42 -8.57
CA ILE A 55 5.01 2.10 -9.77
C ILE A 55 4.34 0.94 -10.54
N ALA A 56 3.50 0.14 -9.88
CA ALA A 56 2.56 -0.79 -10.48
C ALA A 56 1.32 -0.95 -9.60
N VAL A 57 0.11 -0.87 -10.18
CA VAL A 57 -1.14 -1.35 -9.57
C VAL A 57 -1.79 -2.35 -10.51
N LYS A 58 -2.36 -3.43 -9.96
CA LYS A 58 -3.32 -4.27 -10.67
C LYS A 58 -4.51 -4.55 -9.74
N TYR A 59 -5.69 -4.04 -10.10
CA TYR A 59 -6.96 -4.44 -9.52
C TYR A 59 -7.58 -5.50 -10.44
N VAL A 60 -7.92 -6.67 -9.92
CA VAL A 60 -8.67 -7.73 -10.64
C VAL A 60 -9.79 -8.21 -9.75
#